data_AF-A0A957IA39-F1
#
_entry.id   AF-A0A957IA39-F1
#
_cell.length_a   1.000
_cell.length_b   1.000
_cell.length_c   1.000
_cell.angle_alpha   90.00
_cell.angle_beta   90.00
_cell.angle_gamma   90.00
#
_symmetry.space_group_name_H-M   'P 1'
#
loop_
_entity.id
_entity.type
_entity.pdbx_description
1 polymer ?
#
loop_
_entity_poly.entity_id
_entity_poly.type
_entity_poly.pdbx_seq_one_letter_code
_entity_poly.pdbx_strand_id
1 'polypeptide(L)'
;MLANLFSEELNLVIEFMRMESDPQIAGLMAAGGGSGFLAAQGAWFELTRDYGIWDLKREMEDVIGKAVVLCGETSCGWFDYSVPGNIHYGFLAAAAGIPREESYWAAGLLELVGGLFGDGDPGDFNTRYENPADKAAVDLGYDLFDTHGYGFVPNDLRTALTPAVMYTLQKPPIIPAVAAEPQENRYPIGAFNYGQ
;
A
#
# COMPACT_ATOMS: atom_id res chain seq x y z
N MET A 1 24.72 -27.99 3.19
CA MET A 1 24.34 -27.90 1.77
C MET A 1 22.92 -27.34 1.72
N LEU A 2 22.80 -26.09 1.24
CA LEU A 2 21.57 -25.34 0.88
C LEU A 2 20.59 -25.06 2.04
N ALA A 3 20.56 -23.88 2.68
CA ALA A 3 20.13 -22.56 2.17
C ALA A 3 18.70 -22.59 1.60
N ASN A 4 17.80 -21.77 2.20
CA ASN A 4 16.46 -21.32 1.75
C ASN A 4 15.31 -21.65 2.72
N LEU A 5 15.23 -20.94 3.85
CA LEU A 5 14.07 -21.00 4.77
C LEU A 5 13.78 -19.63 5.41
N PHE A 6 13.90 -18.53 4.65
CA PHE A 6 13.63 -17.18 5.16
C PHE A 6 12.59 -16.43 4.32
N SER A 7 11.56 -15.92 5.01
CA SER A 7 10.77 -14.72 4.69
C SER A 7 9.76 -14.83 3.52
N GLU A 8 8.63 -15.50 3.74
CA GLU A 8 7.45 -15.44 2.83
C GLU A 8 6.43 -14.34 3.20
N GLU A 9 6.65 -13.54 4.23
CA GLU A 9 5.67 -12.53 4.67
C GLU A 9 5.56 -11.32 3.76
N LEU A 10 6.70 -10.97 3.18
CA LEU A 10 6.73 -10.00 2.12
C LEU A 10 6.01 -10.51 0.87
N ASN A 11 5.77 -11.82 0.70
CA ASN A 11 4.93 -12.29 -0.41
C ASN A 11 3.48 -11.82 -0.30
N LEU A 12 3.00 -11.24 0.81
CA LEU A 12 1.61 -10.76 0.84
C LEU A 12 1.48 -9.40 0.13
N VAL A 13 2.35 -8.45 0.48
CA VAL A 13 2.43 -7.16 -0.22
C VAL A 13 3.08 -7.32 -1.61
N ILE A 14 4.01 -8.28 -1.77
CA ILE A 14 4.68 -8.53 -3.05
C ILE A 14 3.94 -9.46 -3.99
N GLU A 15 3.21 -10.49 -3.56
CA GLU A 15 2.29 -11.17 -4.49
C GLU A 15 1.21 -10.18 -4.95
N PHE A 16 0.83 -9.21 -4.12
CA PHE A 16 0.00 -8.08 -4.54
C PHE A 16 0.67 -7.23 -5.62
N MET A 17 1.86 -6.69 -5.35
CA MET A 17 2.60 -5.90 -6.34
C MET A 17 2.97 -6.71 -7.60
N ARG A 18 3.08 -8.03 -7.50
CA ARG A 18 3.43 -8.94 -8.60
C ARG A 18 2.23 -9.35 -9.44
N MET A 19 1.05 -9.53 -8.82
CA MET A 19 -0.21 -9.73 -9.53
C MET A 19 -0.53 -8.57 -10.48
N GLU A 20 0.00 -7.38 -10.20
CA GLU A 20 -0.26 -6.16 -10.97
C GLU A 20 0.75 -5.84 -12.08
N SER A 21 1.61 -6.82 -12.40
CA SER A 21 2.14 -6.93 -13.77
C SER A 21 1.05 -7.30 -14.81
N ASP A 22 -0.21 -7.32 -14.39
CA ASP A 22 -1.41 -7.52 -15.20
C ASP A 22 -1.50 -6.48 -16.35
N PRO A 23 -1.79 -6.91 -17.60
CA PRO A 23 -2.12 -6.02 -18.71
C PRO A 23 -3.23 -4.98 -18.42
N GLN A 24 -3.96 -5.07 -17.30
CA GLN A 24 -4.87 -4.02 -16.83
C GLN A 24 -4.18 -2.69 -16.51
N ILE A 25 -3.00 -2.67 -15.86
CA ILE A 25 -2.23 -1.43 -15.65
C ILE A 25 -1.75 -0.86 -16.99
N ALA A 26 -1.26 -1.73 -17.88
CA ALA A 26 -0.89 -1.35 -19.23
C ALA A 26 -2.10 -0.82 -20.02
N GLY A 27 -3.30 -1.34 -19.77
CA GLY A 27 -4.57 -0.87 -20.34
C GLY A 27 -5.01 0.50 -19.83
N LEU A 28 -4.88 0.76 -18.53
CA LEU A 28 -5.06 2.09 -17.93
C LEU A 28 -4.08 3.11 -18.50
N MET A 29 -2.80 2.74 -18.59
CA MET A 29 -1.73 3.53 -19.19
C MET A 29 -1.99 3.80 -20.68
N ALA A 30 -2.49 2.80 -21.43
CA ALA A 30 -2.84 2.94 -22.84
C ALA A 30 -4.09 3.80 -23.08
N ALA A 31 -5.08 3.74 -22.19
CA ALA A 31 -6.29 4.57 -22.25
C ALA A 31 -6.01 6.05 -21.95
N GLY A 32 -4.96 6.36 -21.18
CA GLY A 32 -4.51 7.72 -20.88
C GLY A 32 -3.87 8.47 -22.06
N GLY A 33 -3.53 7.79 -23.15
CA GLY A 33 -2.78 8.36 -24.28
C GLY A 33 -3.56 9.32 -25.21
N GLY A 34 -4.87 9.50 -25.04
CA GLY A 34 -5.67 10.30 -25.98
C GLY A 34 -6.85 11.09 -25.41
N SER A 35 -7.30 10.81 -24.19
CA SER A 35 -8.50 11.44 -23.62
C SER A 35 -8.42 11.54 -22.10
N GLY A 36 -7.67 12.55 -21.65
CA GLY A 36 -7.86 13.21 -20.36
C GLY A 36 -7.34 12.47 -19.13
N PHE A 37 -6.28 13.01 -18.56
CA PHE A 37 -5.85 12.83 -17.17
C PHE A 37 -6.99 12.56 -16.15
N LEU A 38 -8.14 13.25 -16.30
CA LEU A 38 -9.33 13.05 -15.45
C LEU A 38 -9.99 11.67 -15.61
N ALA A 39 -9.97 11.06 -16.79
CA ALA A 39 -10.50 9.72 -17.00
C ALA A 39 -9.58 8.65 -16.42
N ALA A 40 -8.26 8.85 -16.51
CA ALA A 40 -7.27 7.98 -15.86
C ALA A 40 -7.36 8.08 -14.33
N GLN A 41 -7.50 9.30 -13.78
CA GLN A 41 -7.75 9.50 -12.36
C GLN A 41 -9.10 8.91 -11.90
N GLY A 42 -10.15 9.02 -12.72
CA GLY A 42 -11.44 8.41 -12.41
C GLY A 42 -11.40 6.89 -12.38
N ALA A 43 -10.75 6.25 -13.36
CA ALA A 43 -10.57 4.81 -13.36
C ALA A 43 -9.68 4.34 -12.20
N TRP A 44 -8.59 5.04 -11.92
CA TRP A 44 -7.75 4.83 -10.75
C TRP A 44 -8.57 4.88 -9.45
N PHE A 45 -9.38 5.93 -9.29
CA PHE A 45 -10.25 6.13 -8.14
C PHE A 45 -11.26 4.99 -7.95
N GLU A 46 -11.88 4.50 -9.02
CA GLU A 46 -12.80 3.35 -8.94
C GLU A 46 -12.11 2.04 -8.51
N LEU A 47 -10.82 1.88 -8.84
CA LEU A 47 -10.06 0.68 -8.47
C LEU A 47 -9.62 0.73 -7.01
N THR A 48 -9.39 1.93 -6.47
CA THR A 48 -8.84 2.13 -5.12
C THR A 48 -9.89 2.51 -4.07
N ARG A 49 -11.10 2.93 -4.46
CA ARG A 49 -12.18 3.31 -3.53
C ARG A 49 -13.04 2.11 -3.15
N ASP A 50 -13.73 2.20 -2.00
CA ASP A 50 -14.84 1.35 -1.54
C ASP A 50 -15.17 0.13 -2.43
N TYR A 51 -14.64 -1.03 -2.05
CA TYR A 51 -14.86 -2.32 -2.75
C TYR A 51 -14.23 -2.44 -4.13
N GLY A 52 -13.38 -1.49 -4.50
CA GLY A 52 -12.49 -1.58 -5.64
C GLY A 52 -11.51 -2.72 -5.46
N ILE A 53 -11.04 -3.28 -6.58
CA ILE A 53 -10.14 -4.45 -6.57
C ILE A 53 -8.80 -4.16 -5.87
N TRP A 54 -8.46 -2.90 -5.63
CA TRP A 54 -7.25 -2.45 -4.94
C TRP A 54 -7.54 -1.81 -3.57
N ASP A 55 -8.77 -1.91 -3.03
CA ASP A 55 -9.12 -1.52 -1.66
C ASP A 55 -8.70 -2.61 -0.65
N LEU A 56 -7.38 -2.79 -0.50
CA LEU A 56 -6.80 -3.85 0.32
C LEU A 56 -6.91 -3.62 1.81
N LYS A 57 -7.04 -2.36 2.21
CA LYS A 57 -6.98 -1.97 3.62
C LYS A 57 -8.06 -2.69 4.40
N ARG A 58 -9.30 -2.69 3.89
CA ARG A 58 -10.44 -3.31 4.57
C ARG A 58 -10.27 -4.80 4.76
N GLU A 59 -9.93 -5.53 3.70
CA GLU A 59 -9.76 -6.98 3.79
C GLU A 59 -8.57 -7.38 4.66
N MET A 60 -7.48 -6.60 4.61
CA MET A 60 -6.37 -6.79 5.54
C MET A 60 -6.79 -6.57 7.00
N GLU A 61 -7.61 -5.56 7.29
CA GLU A 61 -8.15 -5.36 8.64
C GLU A 61 -9.01 -6.54 9.08
N ASP A 62 -9.90 -7.01 8.22
CA ASP A 62 -10.85 -8.09 8.53
C ASP A 62 -10.16 -9.44 8.73
N VAL A 63 -9.12 -9.71 7.93
CA VAL A 63 -8.45 -11.02 7.88
C VAL A 63 -7.24 -11.09 8.80
N ILE A 64 -6.40 -10.05 8.82
CA ILE A 64 -5.14 -10.02 9.59
C ILE A 64 -5.35 -9.32 10.94
N GLY A 65 -6.22 -8.32 10.99
CA GLY A 65 -6.44 -7.46 12.14
C GLY A 65 -5.68 -6.14 12.06
N LYS A 66 -5.78 -5.33 13.12
CA LYS A 66 -5.30 -3.93 13.14
C LYS A 66 -3.78 -3.76 13.25
N ALA A 67 -3.04 -4.85 13.45
CA ALA A 67 -1.61 -4.81 13.68
C ALA A 67 -0.92 -5.84 12.80
N VAL A 68 0.00 -5.38 11.95
CA VAL A 68 0.79 -6.20 11.04
C VAL A 68 2.27 -6.08 11.36
N VAL A 69 3.04 -7.14 11.15
CA VAL A 69 4.50 -7.07 11.25
C VAL A 69 5.08 -6.75 9.89
N LEU A 70 5.98 -5.76 9.83
CA LEU A 70 6.88 -5.58 8.68
C LEU A 70 8.32 -5.71 9.15
N CYS A 71 9.12 -6.41 8.34
CA CYS A 71 10.51 -6.72 8.66
C CYS A 71 11.46 -6.16 7.60
N GLY A 72 12.44 -5.38 8.06
CA GLY A 72 13.60 -5.00 7.28
C GLY A 72 14.66 -6.10 7.27
N GLU A 73 15.89 -5.72 6.94
CA GLU A 73 17.04 -6.63 6.99
C GLU A 73 17.49 -6.98 8.42
N THR A 74 17.36 -6.03 9.35
CA THR A 74 17.95 -6.13 10.69
C THR A 74 16.94 -6.02 11.84
N SER A 75 15.70 -5.64 11.57
CA SER A 75 14.66 -5.46 12.59
C SER A 75 13.26 -5.69 12.02
N CYS A 76 12.30 -5.98 12.91
CA CYS A 76 10.88 -6.01 12.62
C CYS A 76 10.14 -5.00 13.50
N GLY A 77 8.98 -4.54 13.06
CA GLY A 77 8.12 -3.64 13.82
C GLY A 77 6.65 -3.99 13.67
N TRP A 78 5.86 -3.63 14.67
CA TRP A 78 4.40 -3.60 14.56
C TRP A 78 3.97 -2.31 13.89
N PHE A 79 3.11 -2.45 12.88
CA PHE A 79 2.55 -1.37 12.09
C PHE A 79 1.04 -1.49 12.02
N ASP A 80 0.39 -0.37 11.75
CA ASP A 80 -1.02 -0.39 11.43
C ASP A 80 -1.26 -1.14 10.11
N TYR A 81 -2.40 -1.83 10.00
CA TYR A 81 -2.78 -2.58 8.80
C TYR A 81 -2.85 -1.70 7.54
N SER A 82 -3.07 -0.38 7.71
CA SER A 82 -3.08 0.59 6.60
C SER A 82 -1.72 0.75 5.92
N VAL A 83 -0.62 0.55 6.66
CA VAL A 83 0.76 0.80 6.19
C VAL A 83 1.10 0.02 4.91
N PRO A 84 0.98 -1.32 4.88
CA PRO A 84 1.22 -2.08 3.65
C PRO A 84 0.29 -1.66 2.49
N GLY A 85 -0.97 -1.33 2.77
CA GLY A 85 -1.90 -0.81 1.76
C GLY A 85 -1.46 0.54 1.18
N ASN A 86 -0.93 1.44 2.00
CA ASN A 86 -0.41 2.74 1.55
C ASN A 86 0.89 2.61 0.75
N ILE A 87 1.79 1.70 1.15
CA ILE A 87 3.00 1.38 0.37
C ILE A 87 2.58 0.85 -1.01
N HIS A 88 1.62 -0.07 -1.04
CA HIS A 88 1.09 -0.61 -2.28
C HIS A 88 0.49 0.47 -3.18
N TYR A 89 -0.37 1.32 -2.61
CA TYR A 89 -0.98 2.44 -3.33
C TYR A 89 0.08 3.37 -3.96
N GLY A 90 1.10 3.77 -3.20
CA GLY A 90 2.17 4.62 -3.71
C GLY A 90 2.97 3.98 -4.85
N PHE A 91 3.27 2.69 -4.73
CA PHE A 91 3.98 1.93 -5.77
C PHE A 91 3.19 1.88 -7.08
N LEU A 92 1.90 1.55 -6.99
CA LEU A 92 1.03 1.48 -8.16
C LEU A 92 0.77 2.85 -8.77
N ALA A 93 0.64 3.90 -7.96
CA ALA A 93 0.42 5.26 -8.46
C ALA A 93 1.65 5.73 -9.26
N ALA A 94 2.85 5.42 -8.76
CA ALA A 94 4.09 5.64 -9.49
C ALA A 94 4.14 4.83 -10.79
N ALA A 95 3.72 3.56 -10.75
CA ALA A 95 3.65 2.69 -11.92
C ALA A 95 2.69 3.20 -13.00
N ALA A 96 1.57 3.77 -12.59
CA ALA A 96 0.57 4.41 -13.46
C ALA A 96 0.99 5.81 -13.95
N GLY A 97 2.15 6.31 -13.54
CA GLY A 97 2.64 7.65 -13.91
C GLY A 97 1.90 8.79 -13.23
N ILE A 98 1.19 8.52 -12.12
CA ILE A 98 0.51 9.55 -11.33
C ILE A 98 1.57 10.30 -10.52
N PRO A 99 1.67 11.64 -10.63
CA PRO A 99 2.60 12.43 -9.84
C PRO A 99 2.39 12.25 -8.34
N ARG A 100 3.50 12.13 -7.60
CA ARG A 100 3.51 11.92 -6.15
C ARG A 100 2.66 12.93 -5.39
N GLU A 101 2.70 14.20 -5.78
CA GLU A 101 1.90 15.26 -5.15
C GLU A 101 0.40 15.08 -5.37
N GLU A 102 -0.02 14.54 -6.51
CA GLU A 102 -1.44 14.31 -6.83
C GLU A 102 -2.01 13.14 -6.03
N SER A 103 -1.19 12.13 -5.76
CA SER A 103 -1.59 11.00 -4.91
C SER A 103 -1.94 11.43 -3.49
N TYR A 104 -1.27 12.43 -2.94
CA TYR A 104 -1.62 13.02 -1.64
C TYR A 104 -2.95 13.77 -1.68
N TRP A 105 -3.23 14.48 -2.79
CA TRP A 105 -4.50 15.15 -2.97
C TRP A 105 -5.65 14.16 -3.16
N ALA A 106 -5.43 13.06 -3.87
CA ALA A 106 -6.42 12.02 -4.07
C ALA A 106 -6.80 11.32 -2.75
N ALA A 107 -5.80 10.99 -1.93
CA ALA A 107 -6.01 10.44 -0.59
C ALA A 107 -6.85 11.40 0.29
N GLY A 108 -6.50 12.69 0.28
CA GLY A 108 -7.26 13.69 1.03
C GLY A 108 -8.65 14.01 0.49
N LEU A 109 -8.84 13.96 -0.83
CA LEU A 109 -10.14 14.21 -1.47
C LEU A 109 -11.09 13.03 -1.25
N LEU A 110 -10.59 11.80 -1.21
CA LEU A 110 -11.34 10.60 -0.84
C LEU A 110 -11.97 10.74 0.55
N GLU A 111 -11.23 11.25 1.53
CA GLU A 111 -11.77 11.52 2.87
C GLU A 111 -12.81 12.64 2.87
N LEU A 112 -12.62 13.70 2.08
CA LEU A 112 -13.60 14.78 1.95
C LEU A 112 -14.91 14.32 1.30
N VAL A 113 -14.81 13.52 0.23
CA VAL A 113 -15.97 12.96 -0.48
C VAL A 113 -16.64 11.88 0.36
N GLY A 114 -15.85 11.01 1.02
CA GLY A 114 -16.35 10.04 2.01
C GLY A 114 -17.11 10.73 3.13
N GLY A 115 -16.54 11.75 3.77
CA GLY A 115 -17.21 12.55 4.81
C GLY A 115 -18.45 13.31 4.33
N LEU A 116 -18.55 13.63 3.04
CA LEU A 116 -19.74 14.23 2.42
C LEU A 116 -20.87 13.21 2.14
N PHE A 117 -20.55 11.91 2.03
CA PHE A 117 -21.50 10.86 1.65
C PHE A 117 -21.63 9.68 2.64
N GLY A 118 -20.87 9.64 3.75
CA GLY A 118 -21.04 8.72 4.88
C GLY A 118 -19.78 8.50 5.75
N ASP A 119 -19.94 8.52 7.08
CA ASP A 119 -19.07 8.02 8.17
C ASP A 119 -17.54 8.33 8.17
N GLY A 120 -17.04 9.23 7.33
CA GLY A 120 -15.63 9.68 7.40
C GLY A 120 -15.36 10.54 8.63
N ASP A 121 -14.42 10.14 9.49
CA ASP A 121 -13.81 11.01 10.50
C ASP A 121 -13.08 12.15 9.76
N PRO A 122 -13.51 13.42 9.88
CA PRO A 122 -12.92 14.51 9.12
C PRO A 122 -11.51 14.78 9.68
N GLY A 123 -10.49 14.23 9.02
CA GLY A 123 -9.09 14.50 9.32
C GLY A 123 -8.79 16.00 9.48
N ASP A 124 -7.76 16.32 10.27
CA ASP A 124 -7.37 17.69 10.61
C ASP A 124 -7.00 18.50 9.35
N PHE A 125 -7.74 19.59 9.11
CA PHE A 125 -7.59 20.52 7.98
C PHE A 125 -6.15 21.09 7.83
N ASN A 126 -5.33 21.06 8.87
CA ASN A 126 -3.98 21.60 8.84
C ASN A 126 -2.89 20.66 8.28
N THR A 127 -3.17 19.37 8.05
CA THR A 127 -2.16 18.40 7.54
C THR A 127 -2.30 18.02 6.07
N ARG A 128 -3.19 18.69 5.31
CA ARG A 128 -3.58 18.28 3.95
C ARG A 128 -4.20 16.86 3.88
N TYR A 129 -4.91 16.45 4.94
CA TYR A 129 -5.74 15.23 4.96
C TYR A 129 -4.97 13.91 4.80
N GLU A 130 -3.72 13.84 5.27
CA GLU A 130 -3.06 12.55 5.52
C GLU A 130 -2.38 12.61 6.89
N ASN A 131 -2.48 11.51 7.64
CA ASN A 131 -1.55 11.25 8.73
C ASN A 131 -0.13 11.28 8.13
N PRO A 132 0.85 12.05 8.66
CA PRO A 132 2.22 12.06 8.16
C PRO A 132 2.83 10.66 8.01
N ALA A 133 2.34 9.72 8.80
CA ALA A 133 2.74 8.32 8.75
C ALA A 133 2.16 7.54 7.56
N ASP A 134 0.95 7.88 7.11
CA ASP A 134 0.35 7.36 5.87
C ASP A 134 1.09 7.91 4.65
N LYS A 135 1.35 9.22 4.65
CA LYS A 135 2.16 9.86 3.62
C LYS A 135 3.53 9.20 3.49
N ALA A 136 4.18 8.89 4.61
CA ALA A 136 5.48 8.20 4.61
C ALA A 136 5.42 6.80 4.00
N ALA A 137 4.31 6.08 4.18
CA ALA A 137 4.08 4.79 3.55
C ALA A 137 3.87 4.94 2.03
N VAL A 138 3.08 5.92 1.60
CA VAL A 138 2.90 6.25 0.16
C VAL A 138 4.23 6.66 -0.49
N ASP A 139 4.99 7.54 0.15
CA ASP A 139 6.34 7.96 -0.27
C ASP A 139 7.24 6.74 -0.49
N LEU A 140 7.26 5.80 0.46
CA LEU A 140 8.04 4.57 0.35
C LEU A 140 7.62 3.74 -0.87
N GLY A 141 6.31 3.63 -1.14
CA GLY A 141 5.81 2.99 -2.35
C GLY A 141 6.35 3.61 -3.64
N TYR A 142 6.29 4.94 -3.73
CA TYR A 142 6.88 5.68 -4.86
C TYR A 142 8.39 5.42 -4.98
N ASP A 143 9.13 5.54 -3.88
CA ASP A 143 10.58 5.35 -3.87
C ASP A 143 10.98 3.94 -4.35
N LEU A 144 10.19 2.93 -3.98
CA LEU A 144 10.38 1.55 -4.44
C LEU A 144 10.18 1.43 -5.95
N PHE A 145 9.12 2.02 -6.51
CA PHE A 145 8.89 1.97 -7.96
C PHE A 145 9.94 2.81 -8.72
N ASP A 146 10.27 4.01 -8.25
CA ASP A 146 11.27 4.88 -8.87
C ASP A 146 12.65 4.19 -8.93
N THR A 147 12.97 3.37 -7.93
CA THR A 147 14.26 2.67 -7.83
C THR A 147 14.29 1.34 -8.59
N HIS A 148 13.24 0.53 -8.48
CA HIS A 148 13.22 -0.86 -8.97
C HIS A 148 12.32 -1.07 -10.19
N GLY A 149 11.36 -0.17 -10.42
CA GLY A 149 10.33 -0.27 -11.45
C GLY A 149 9.61 -1.61 -11.41
N TYR A 150 9.26 -2.13 -12.59
CA TYR A 150 8.68 -3.47 -12.75
C TYR A 150 9.63 -4.62 -12.37
N GLY A 151 10.90 -4.35 -12.08
CA GLY A 151 11.88 -5.32 -11.60
C GLY A 151 11.86 -5.52 -10.09
N PHE A 152 10.97 -4.84 -9.37
CA PHE A 152 10.81 -4.94 -7.92
C PHE A 152 10.60 -6.39 -7.45
N VAL A 153 11.36 -6.79 -6.44
CA VAL A 153 11.29 -8.10 -5.78
C VAL A 153 11.11 -7.95 -4.27
N PRO A 154 10.69 -8.99 -3.53
CA PRO A 154 10.49 -8.89 -2.09
C PRO A 154 11.68 -8.30 -1.32
N ASN A 155 12.89 -8.72 -1.65
CA ASN A 155 14.05 -8.26 -0.92
C ASN A 155 14.23 -6.72 -0.97
N ASP A 156 13.74 -6.07 -2.02
CA ASP A 156 13.84 -4.61 -2.20
C ASP A 156 13.06 -3.87 -1.10
N LEU A 157 11.85 -4.32 -0.76
CA LEU A 157 11.09 -3.74 0.35
C LEU A 157 11.77 -3.98 1.70
N ARG A 158 12.42 -5.14 1.92
CA ARG A 158 13.18 -5.38 3.17
C ARG A 158 14.37 -4.45 3.30
N THR A 159 15.07 -4.22 2.19
CA THR A 159 16.20 -3.29 2.13
C THR A 159 15.73 -1.84 2.36
N ALA A 160 14.57 -1.46 1.81
CA ALA A 160 14.00 -0.13 1.98
C ALA A 160 13.43 0.13 3.39
N LEU A 161 12.94 -0.91 4.07
CA LEU A 161 12.49 -0.86 5.47
C LEU A 161 13.69 -0.77 6.43
N THR A 162 14.41 0.35 6.41
CA THR A 162 15.44 0.66 7.41
C THR A 162 14.80 1.05 8.74
N PRO A 163 15.52 0.99 9.88
CA PRO A 163 14.98 1.47 11.16
C PRO A 163 14.50 2.93 11.12
N ALA A 164 15.13 3.79 10.30
CA ALA A 164 14.71 5.17 10.13
C ALA A 164 13.38 5.28 9.37
N VAL A 165 13.20 4.51 8.31
CA VAL A 165 11.92 4.43 7.57
C VAL A 165 10.84 3.84 8.46
N MET A 166 11.11 2.74 9.15
CA MET A 166 10.15 2.13 10.09
C MET A 166 9.70 3.06 11.23
N TYR A 167 10.49 4.08 11.57
CA TYR A 167 10.12 5.07 12.58
C TYR A 167 9.08 6.08 12.07
N THR A 168 9.01 6.32 10.75
CA THR A 168 8.05 7.26 10.17
C THR A 168 6.69 6.64 9.85
N LEU A 169 6.61 5.31 9.76
CA LEU A 169 5.36 4.60 9.41
C LEU A 169 4.38 4.48 10.59
N GLN A 170 3.10 4.35 10.27
CA GLN A 170 2.02 4.33 11.26
C GLN A 170 2.12 3.12 12.18
N LYS A 171 1.97 3.36 13.49
CA LYS A 171 1.92 2.31 14.51
C LYS A 171 0.46 1.93 14.76
N PRO A 172 0.19 0.66 15.09
CA PRO A 172 -1.18 0.25 15.38
C PRO A 172 -1.66 0.94 16.66
N PRO A 173 -2.97 1.18 16.81
CA PRO A 173 -3.53 1.85 17.99
C PRO A 173 -3.25 1.08 19.29
N ILE A 174 -3.12 -0.25 19.18
CA ILE A 174 -2.71 -1.13 20.27
C ILE A 174 -1.52 -1.96 19.76
N ILE A 175 -0.34 -1.72 20.32
CA ILE A 175 0.84 -2.52 20.04
C ILE A 175 0.70 -3.86 20.79
N PRO A 176 0.73 -5.01 20.11
CA PRO A 176 0.71 -6.30 20.76
C PRO A 176 1.85 -6.41 21.79
N ALA A 177 1.59 -7.04 22.94
CA ALA A 177 2.59 -7.25 23.99
C ALA A 177 3.66 -8.31 23.64
N VAL A 178 3.61 -8.83 22.41
CA VAL A 178 4.57 -9.79 21.86
C VAL A 178 5.60 -9.04 21.01
N ALA A 179 6.84 -9.52 21.00
CA ALA A 179 7.87 -8.97 20.12
C ALA A 179 7.42 -9.08 18.65
N ALA A 180 7.72 -8.05 17.85
CA ALA A 180 7.55 -8.12 16.41
C ALA A 180 8.61 -9.08 15.88
N GLU A 181 8.18 -10.23 15.39
CA GLU A 181 9.03 -11.26 14.82
C GLU A 181 8.51 -11.59 13.42
N PRO A 182 9.36 -12.09 12.50
CA PRO A 182 8.87 -12.59 11.24
C PRO A 182 7.77 -13.65 11.47
N GLN A 183 6.59 -13.40 10.95
CA GLN A 183 5.47 -14.34 10.89
C GLN A 183 5.58 -15.18 9.60
N GLU A 184 4.62 -16.06 9.33
CA GLU A 184 4.56 -16.85 8.10
C GLU A 184 3.35 -16.40 7.29
N ASN A 185 3.47 -16.32 5.96
CA ASN A 185 2.29 -16.08 5.12
C ASN A 185 1.39 -17.32 5.17
N ARG A 186 0.18 -17.15 5.73
CA ARG A 186 -0.84 -18.20 5.81
C ARG A 186 -2.00 -17.98 4.85
N TYR A 187 -1.88 -16.98 3.98
CA TYR A 187 -2.93 -16.55 3.09
C TYR A 187 -2.64 -17.02 1.66
N PRO A 188 -3.62 -17.64 0.97
CA PRO A 188 -3.45 -18.00 -0.43
C PRO A 188 -3.31 -16.75 -1.31
N ILE A 189 -2.78 -16.93 -2.52
CA ILE A 189 -2.76 -15.90 -3.55
C ILE A 189 -4.20 -15.43 -3.81
N GLY A 190 -4.43 -14.12 -3.85
CA GLY A 190 -5.74 -13.52 -4.06
C GLY A 190 -6.66 -13.52 -2.83
N ALA A 191 -6.15 -13.84 -1.63
CA ALA A 191 -6.93 -13.78 -0.38
C ALA A 191 -7.48 -12.38 -0.04
N PHE A 192 -6.97 -11.34 -0.71
CA PHE A 192 -7.38 -9.95 -0.54
C PHE A 192 -7.86 -9.31 -1.86
N ASN A 193 -8.49 -10.10 -2.73
CA ASN A 193 -9.14 -9.58 -3.94
C ASN A 193 -10.63 -9.38 -3.70
N TYR A 194 -11.10 -8.13 -3.74
CA TYR A 194 -12.53 -7.84 -3.69
C TYR A 194 -13.25 -8.40 -4.93
N GLY A 195 -14.26 -9.25 -4.72
CA GLY A 195 -15.18 -9.71 -5.78
C GLY A 195 -14.88 -11.06 -6.46
N GLN A 196 -14.10 -11.95 -5.84
CA GLN A 196 -14.04 -13.37 -6.21
C GLN A 196 -14.98 -14.25 -5.38
#